data_AF-A0A3M6WSC9-F1
#
_entry.id   AF-A0A3M6WSC9-F1
#
_cell.length_a   1.000
_cell.length_b   1.000
_cell.length_c   1.000
_cell.angle_alpha   90.00
_cell.angle_beta   90.00
_cell.angle_gamma   90.00
#
_symmetry.space_group_name_H-M   'P 1'
#
loop_
_entity.id
_entity.type
_entity.pdbx_description
1 polymer ?
#
loop_
_entity_poly.entity_id
_entity_poly.type
_entity_poly.pdbx_seq_one_letter_code
_entity_poly.pdbx_strand_id
1 'polypeptide(L)'
;MFLYHPSKELWDDMLHCFNTSDKLSTYKFPDQDFLADYFRDRWMSLGWQYNALKTMRYWHPNIWRDEEVRCLHYIVDKPWAARVVNGVAGYRGKDGETHSWWWREYGEWVNLRRASHDDEVLKLVSRYVAKEDGTENDDPDMKAIGSKVQAFANNKVPTTTDSAKGPDADKENRIPLADDGTAVPPQKVLGESGHGPVLTGRGSGQILR
;
A
#
# COMPACT_ATOMS: atom_id res chain seq x y z
N MET A 1 5.13 4.99 -3.78
CA MET A 1 6.50 5.21 -4.28
C MET A 1 6.59 6.61 -4.84
N PHE A 2 7.66 7.35 -4.53
CA PHE A 2 7.94 8.67 -5.10
C PHE A 2 9.44 8.82 -5.33
N LEU A 3 9.82 9.61 -6.33
CA LEU A 3 11.19 10.03 -6.57
C LEU A 3 11.30 11.50 -6.17
N TYR A 4 12.31 11.85 -5.37
CA TYR A 4 12.50 13.21 -4.90
C TYR A 4 13.99 13.54 -4.79
N HIS A 5 14.29 14.84 -4.77
CA HIS A 5 15.63 15.34 -4.47
C HIS A 5 15.64 15.88 -3.04
N PRO A 6 16.48 15.33 -2.13
CA PRO A 6 16.61 15.88 -0.79
C PRO A 6 17.06 17.34 -0.84
N SER A 7 16.36 18.21 -0.12
CA SER A 7 16.69 19.64 0.02
C SER A 7 16.29 20.09 1.42
N LYS A 8 17.17 20.87 2.05
CA LYS A 8 16.89 21.42 3.39
C LYS A 8 15.73 22.42 3.31
N GLU A 9 15.73 23.24 2.28
CA GLU A 9 14.70 24.24 2.01
C GLU A 9 13.34 23.57 1.83
N LEU A 10 13.27 22.50 1.02
CA LEU A 10 12.05 21.72 0.85
C LEU A 10 11.56 21.11 2.18
N TRP A 11 12.48 20.57 2.99
CA TRP A 11 12.15 20.01 4.30
C TRP A 11 11.59 21.06 5.25
N ASP A 12 12.25 22.22 5.37
CA ASP A 12 11.81 23.31 6.24
C ASP A 12 10.42 23.83 5.82
N ASP A 13 10.19 24.00 4.51
CA ASP A 13 8.90 24.43 3.96
C ASP A 13 7.79 23.40 4.20
N MET A 14 8.07 22.11 3.98
CA MET A 14 7.14 21.03 4.28
C MET A 14 6.79 21.00 5.76
N LEU A 15 7.78 21.14 6.64
CA LEU A 15 7.59 21.12 8.08
C LEU A 15 6.79 22.35 8.56
N HIS A 16 7.03 23.52 7.98
CA HIS A 16 6.22 24.70 8.24
C HIS A 16 4.76 24.48 7.82
N CYS A 17 4.52 23.97 6.61
CA CYS A 17 3.17 23.66 6.14
C CYS A 17 2.47 22.62 7.02
N PHE A 18 3.18 21.57 7.41
CA PHE A 18 2.67 20.54 8.32
C PHE A 18 2.23 21.15 9.65
N ASN A 19 3.10 21.94 10.30
CA ASN A 19 2.80 22.51 11.62
C ASN A 19 1.76 23.63 11.63
N THR A 20 1.43 24.21 10.48
CA THR A 20 0.48 25.33 10.36
C THR A 20 -0.83 24.96 9.67
N SER A 21 -0.94 23.75 9.11
CA SER A 21 -2.13 23.29 8.42
C SER A 21 -3.21 22.80 9.40
N ASP A 22 -4.43 23.31 9.23
CA ASP A 22 -5.65 22.85 9.91
C ASP A 22 -6.18 21.52 9.34
N LYS A 23 -5.79 21.17 8.10
CA LYS A 23 -6.27 19.99 7.38
C LYS A 23 -5.72 18.67 7.89
N LEU A 24 -4.61 18.67 8.63
CA LEU A 24 -3.96 17.42 9.07
C LEU A 24 -4.92 16.49 9.82
N SER A 25 -5.79 17.07 10.64
CA SER A 25 -6.80 16.31 11.41
C SER A 25 -7.85 15.61 10.54
N THR A 26 -7.99 16.02 9.27
CA THR A 26 -8.98 15.49 8.32
C THR A 26 -8.44 14.35 7.47
N TYR A 27 -7.12 14.15 7.47
CA TYR A 27 -6.47 13.16 6.63
C TYR A 27 -6.70 11.74 7.15
N LYS A 28 -7.10 10.84 6.25
CA LYS A 28 -7.31 9.42 6.57
C LYS A 28 -6.00 8.65 6.50
N PHE A 29 -5.12 9.06 5.61
CA PHE A 29 -3.77 8.53 5.46
C PHE A 29 -2.79 9.71 5.58
N PRO A 30 -2.46 10.15 6.80
CA PRO A 30 -1.81 11.44 7.06
C PRO A 30 -0.63 11.73 6.14
N ASP A 31 0.28 10.78 6.00
CA ASP A 31 1.49 10.93 5.19
C ASP A 31 1.16 11.03 3.69
N GLN A 32 0.27 10.17 3.18
CA GLN A 32 -0.09 10.15 1.77
C GLN A 32 -0.93 11.37 1.36
N ASP A 33 -1.94 11.70 2.18
CA ASP A 33 -2.84 12.82 1.95
C ASP A 33 -2.07 14.15 2.07
N PHE A 34 -1.20 14.30 3.07
CA PHE A 34 -0.34 15.48 3.21
C PHE A 34 0.56 15.67 1.99
N LEU A 35 1.24 14.61 1.53
CA LEU A 35 2.13 14.71 0.37
C LEU A 35 1.35 15.02 -0.91
N ALA A 36 0.17 14.43 -1.10
CA ALA A 36 -0.70 14.74 -2.23
C ALA A 36 -1.17 16.21 -2.21
N ASP A 37 -1.52 16.73 -1.04
CA ASP A 37 -1.94 18.12 -0.87
C ASP A 37 -0.79 19.11 -1.03
N TYR A 38 0.38 18.81 -0.46
CA TYR A 38 1.57 19.66 -0.53
C TYR A 38 2.12 19.75 -1.95
N PHE A 39 2.19 18.62 -2.67
CA PHE A 39 2.67 18.56 -4.07
C PHE A 39 1.53 18.68 -5.10
N ARG A 40 0.37 19.20 -4.71
CA ARG A 40 -0.74 19.44 -5.65
C ARG A 40 -0.24 20.21 -6.87
N ASP A 41 -0.58 19.70 -8.05
CA ASP A 41 -0.17 20.23 -9.37
C ASP A 41 1.36 20.29 -9.61
N ARG A 42 2.16 19.67 -8.75
CA ARG A 42 3.64 19.64 -8.83
C ARG A 42 4.20 18.21 -8.84
N TRP A 43 3.49 17.28 -9.49
CA TRP A 43 3.91 15.88 -9.59
C TRP A 43 3.76 15.34 -11.01
N MET A 44 4.51 14.29 -11.30
CA MET A 44 4.41 13.52 -12.55
C MET A 44 4.04 12.08 -12.23
N SER A 45 3.11 11.49 -13.00
CA SER A 45 2.71 10.10 -12.80
C SER A 45 3.81 9.13 -13.22
N LEU A 46 4.03 8.11 -12.39
CA LEU A 46 4.79 6.93 -12.76
C LEU A 46 3.85 5.82 -13.23
N GLY A 47 4.35 4.92 -14.10
CA GLY A 47 3.63 3.71 -14.46
C GLY A 47 3.29 2.86 -13.23
N TRP A 48 2.14 2.19 -13.25
CA TRP A 48 1.66 1.38 -12.13
C TRP A 48 2.66 0.29 -11.72
N GLN A 49 3.48 -0.17 -12.67
CA GLN A 49 4.51 -1.19 -12.49
C GLN A 49 5.50 -0.86 -11.35
N TYR A 50 5.74 0.43 -11.09
CA TYR A 50 6.71 0.92 -10.12
C TYR A 50 6.13 1.13 -8.71
N ASN A 51 4.83 0.90 -8.52
CA ASN A 51 4.17 0.93 -7.22
C ASN A 51 2.93 0.03 -7.25
N ALA A 52 3.09 -1.19 -7.76
CA ALA A 52 2.00 -2.11 -8.03
C ALA A 52 1.40 -2.56 -6.70
N LEU A 53 0.12 -2.25 -6.43
CA LEU A 53 -0.52 -2.75 -5.21
C LEU A 53 -0.83 -4.23 -5.39
N LYS A 54 -0.48 -5.07 -4.41
CA LYS A 54 -0.71 -6.54 -4.52
C LYS A 54 -2.15 -6.92 -4.89
N THR A 55 -3.12 -6.14 -4.42
CA THR A 55 -4.54 -6.39 -4.64
C THR A 55 -4.99 -6.10 -6.07
N MET A 56 -4.24 -5.30 -6.85
CA MET A 56 -4.55 -5.02 -8.25
C MET A 56 -4.51 -6.30 -9.11
N ARG A 57 -3.74 -7.32 -8.72
CA ARG A 57 -3.68 -8.60 -9.44
C ARG A 57 -5.05 -9.23 -9.65
N TYR A 58 -5.93 -9.15 -8.65
CA TYR A 58 -7.28 -9.70 -8.74
C TYR A 58 -8.39 -8.65 -8.90
N TRP A 59 -8.12 -7.36 -8.65
CA TRP A 59 -9.08 -6.28 -8.90
C TRP A 59 -9.03 -5.70 -10.31
N HIS A 60 -7.88 -5.75 -10.97
CA HIS A 60 -7.67 -5.22 -12.32
C HIS A 60 -6.99 -6.25 -13.24
N PRO A 61 -7.58 -7.45 -13.41
CA PRO A 61 -6.97 -8.53 -14.18
C PRO A 61 -6.79 -8.17 -15.67
N ASN A 62 -7.54 -7.20 -16.18
CA ASN A 62 -7.40 -6.70 -17.55
C ASN A 62 -6.08 -5.93 -17.76
N ILE A 63 -5.61 -5.20 -16.75
CA ILE A 63 -4.38 -4.37 -16.82
C ILE A 63 -3.17 -5.14 -16.31
N TRP A 64 -3.36 -5.94 -15.25
CA TRP A 64 -2.27 -6.60 -14.56
C TRP A 64 -1.54 -7.62 -15.44
N ARG A 65 -0.21 -7.61 -15.36
CA ARG A 65 0.71 -8.60 -15.94
C ARG A 65 1.81 -8.86 -14.92
N ASP A 66 1.99 -10.11 -14.49
CA ASP A 66 2.97 -10.46 -13.46
C ASP A 66 4.40 -10.03 -13.90
N GLU A 67 4.69 -10.14 -15.20
CA GLU A 67 5.98 -9.84 -15.82
C GLU A 67 6.28 -8.34 -15.94
N GLU A 68 5.26 -7.48 -15.81
CA GLU A 68 5.44 -6.03 -15.83
C GLU A 68 5.74 -5.45 -14.45
N VAL A 69 5.48 -6.19 -13.38
CA VAL A 69 5.73 -5.70 -12.00
C VAL A 69 7.23 -5.40 -11.83
N ARG A 70 7.54 -4.19 -11.34
CA ARG A 70 8.91 -3.76 -10.99
C ARG A 70 9.08 -3.53 -9.51
N CYS A 71 8.05 -2.96 -8.86
CA CYS A 71 8.01 -2.81 -7.42
C CYS A 71 6.60 -3.12 -6.91
N LEU A 72 6.50 -4.18 -6.10
CA LEU A 72 5.25 -4.63 -5.50
C LEU A 72 5.08 -4.01 -4.11
N HIS A 73 3.93 -3.39 -3.87
CA HIS A 73 3.57 -2.77 -2.60
C HIS A 73 2.57 -3.65 -1.85
N TYR A 74 3.03 -4.23 -0.75
CA TYR A 74 2.21 -5.02 0.17
C TYR A 74 1.41 -4.12 1.11
N ILE A 75 0.11 -3.98 0.85
CA ILE A 75 -0.84 -3.22 1.67
C ILE A 75 -1.81 -4.16 2.42
N VAL A 76 -2.52 -3.66 3.42
CA VAL A 76 -3.49 -4.42 4.26
C VAL A 76 -2.82 -5.44 5.18
N ASP A 77 -2.26 -6.50 4.62
CA ASP A 77 -1.55 -7.57 5.33
C ASP A 77 -0.18 -7.80 4.69
N LYS A 78 0.77 -8.29 5.51
CA LYS A 78 2.16 -8.45 5.10
C LYS A 78 2.53 -9.93 4.92
N PRO A 79 3.34 -10.27 3.89
CA PRO A 79 3.70 -11.65 3.61
C PRO A 79 4.54 -12.30 4.72
N TRP A 80 5.31 -11.52 5.48
CA TRP A 80 6.07 -12.04 6.62
C TRP A 80 5.22 -12.33 7.86
N ALA A 81 3.94 -11.93 7.90
CA ALA A 81 3.07 -12.18 9.05
C ALA A 81 2.44 -13.58 9.05
N ALA A 82 2.33 -14.23 7.89
CA ALA A 82 1.77 -15.58 7.76
C ALA A 82 2.34 -16.32 6.53
N ARG A 83 2.45 -17.64 6.62
CA ARG A 83 2.87 -18.49 5.49
C ARG A 83 1.75 -18.63 4.47
N VAL A 84 2.14 -18.85 3.21
CA VAL A 84 1.21 -19.25 2.15
C VAL A 84 0.85 -20.73 2.36
N VAL A 85 -0.45 -21.03 2.50
CA VAL A 85 -0.93 -22.40 2.71
C VAL A 85 -1.82 -22.80 1.55
N ASN A 86 -1.47 -23.85 0.81
CA ASN A 86 -2.22 -24.33 -0.37
C ASN A 86 -2.52 -23.21 -1.40
N GLY A 87 -1.58 -22.30 -1.61
CA GLY A 87 -1.76 -21.15 -2.52
C GLY A 87 -2.69 -20.06 -1.99
N VAL A 88 -3.12 -20.14 -0.74
CA VAL A 88 -3.98 -19.15 -0.08
C VAL A 88 -3.14 -18.27 0.82
N ALA A 89 -3.26 -16.96 0.62
CA ALA A 89 -2.64 -15.96 1.48
C ALA A 89 -3.37 -14.60 1.41
N GLY A 90 -3.05 -13.75 2.36
CA GLY A 90 -3.63 -12.41 2.53
C GLY A 90 -5.07 -12.41 3.05
N TYR A 91 -5.58 -11.22 3.35
CA TYR A 91 -6.85 -11.05 4.08
C TYR A 91 -8.09 -11.65 3.37
N ARG A 92 -8.05 -11.79 2.03
CA ARG A 92 -9.10 -12.45 1.22
C ARG A 92 -8.72 -13.82 0.70
N GLY A 93 -7.54 -14.34 1.06
CA GLY A 93 -7.03 -15.58 0.50
C GLY A 93 -6.66 -15.51 -0.99
N LYS A 94 -6.56 -14.31 -1.57
CA LYS A 94 -6.31 -14.09 -3.01
C LYS A 94 -4.89 -13.63 -3.33
N ASP A 95 -4.04 -13.47 -2.31
CA ASP A 95 -2.68 -12.94 -2.45
C ASP A 95 -1.60 -14.05 -2.47
N GLY A 96 -1.99 -15.32 -2.65
CA GLY A 96 -1.05 -16.45 -2.61
C GLY A 96 0.14 -16.31 -3.54
N GLU A 97 -0.13 -15.92 -4.79
CA GLU A 97 0.92 -15.69 -5.79
C GLU A 97 1.87 -14.57 -5.36
N THR A 98 1.35 -13.39 -5.06
CA THR A 98 2.18 -12.22 -4.72
C THR A 98 2.94 -12.42 -3.41
N HIS A 99 2.34 -13.10 -2.42
CA HIS A 99 3.03 -13.47 -1.18
C HIS A 99 4.12 -14.51 -1.41
N SER A 100 3.92 -15.46 -2.34
CA SER A 100 4.95 -16.45 -2.68
C SER A 100 6.22 -15.81 -3.23
N TRP A 101 6.09 -14.68 -3.94
CA TRP A 101 7.26 -13.93 -4.44
C TRP A 101 8.11 -13.42 -3.29
N TRP A 102 7.51 -12.83 -2.26
CA TRP A 102 8.24 -12.39 -1.07
C TRP A 102 8.94 -13.57 -0.37
N TRP A 103 8.23 -14.69 -0.20
CA TRP A 103 8.79 -15.88 0.45
C TRP A 103 9.96 -16.48 -0.33
N ARG A 104 9.92 -16.46 -1.66
CA ARG A 104 11.05 -16.85 -2.51
C ARG A 104 12.25 -15.94 -2.27
N GLU A 105 12.08 -14.62 -2.35
CA GLU A 105 13.19 -13.67 -2.11
C GLU A 105 13.74 -13.76 -0.68
N TYR A 106 12.87 -13.97 0.31
CA TYR A 106 13.30 -14.19 1.69
C TYR A 106 14.12 -15.47 1.84
N GLY A 107 13.72 -16.56 1.19
CA GLY A 107 14.47 -17.82 1.19
C GLY A 107 15.88 -17.66 0.59
N GLU A 108 15.98 -17.00 -0.56
CA GLU A 108 17.26 -16.67 -1.18
C GLU A 108 18.12 -15.78 -0.28
N TRP A 109 17.52 -14.75 0.33
CA TRP A 109 18.21 -13.90 1.29
C TRP A 109 18.74 -14.68 2.50
N VAL A 110 17.96 -15.61 3.05
CA VAL A 110 18.39 -16.48 4.17
C VAL A 110 19.59 -17.33 3.75
N ASN A 111 19.56 -17.94 2.56
CA ASN A 111 20.66 -18.77 2.05
C ASN A 111 21.94 -17.94 1.91
N LEU A 112 21.86 -16.73 1.36
CA LEU A 112 22.99 -15.82 1.22
C LEU A 112 23.62 -15.43 2.56
N ARG A 113 22.78 -15.15 3.57
CA ARG A 113 23.26 -14.78 4.92
C ARG A 113 23.92 -15.95 5.64
N ARG A 114 23.38 -17.16 5.49
CA ARG A 114 24.00 -18.38 6.04
C ARG A 114 25.37 -18.63 5.41
N ALA A 115 25.48 -18.51 4.08
CA ALA A 115 26.76 -18.64 3.38
C ALA A 115 27.78 -17.59 3.85
N SER A 116 27.32 -16.39 4.20
CA SER A 116 28.15 -15.29 4.70
C SER A 116 28.40 -15.34 6.23
N HIS A 117 27.89 -16.34 6.94
CA HIS A 117 27.98 -16.47 8.40
C HIS A 117 27.45 -15.25 9.16
N ASP A 118 26.39 -14.62 8.62
CA ASP A 118 25.75 -13.43 9.17
C ASP A 118 24.62 -13.81 10.15
N ASP A 119 24.98 -14.61 11.16
CA ASP A 119 24.03 -15.29 12.05
C ASP A 119 23.22 -14.31 12.92
N GLU A 120 23.82 -13.19 13.32
CA GLU A 120 23.15 -12.17 14.13
C GLU A 120 22.04 -11.47 13.33
N VAL A 121 22.28 -11.15 12.05
CA VAL A 121 21.26 -10.55 11.19
C VAL A 121 20.15 -11.56 10.89
N LEU A 122 20.50 -12.83 10.64
CA LEU A 122 19.51 -13.90 10.47
C LEU A 122 18.62 -14.04 11.70
N LYS A 123 19.22 -14.11 12.88
CA LYS A 123 18.51 -14.20 14.16
C LYS A 123 17.63 -12.98 14.41
N LEU A 124 18.12 -11.78 14.09
CA LEU A 124 17.35 -10.54 14.22
C LEU A 124 16.11 -10.57 13.33
N VAL A 125 16.26 -10.82 12.03
CA VAL A 125 15.16 -10.74 11.06
C VAL A 125 14.16 -11.88 11.24
N SER A 126 14.62 -13.11 11.49
CA SER A 126 13.74 -14.28 11.69
C SER A 126 12.76 -14.13 12.86
N ARG A 127 13.08 -13.30 13.86
CA ARG A 127 12.13 -12.94 14.93
C ARG A 127 10.89 -12.21 14.42
N TYR A 128 10.95 -11.56 13.26
CA TYR A 128 9.84 -10.79 12.69
C TYR A 128 9.26 -11.42 11.42
N VAL A 129 9.44 -12.74 11.26
CA VAL A 129 8.96 -13.49 10.10
C VAL A 129 8.23 -14.73 10.60
N ALA A 130 7.09 -15.05 9.98
CA ALA A 130 6.29 -16.22 10.32
C ALA A 130 7.13 -17.49 10.21
N LYS A 131 7.05 -18.34 11.24
CA LYS A 131 7.82 -19.58 11.31
C LYS A 131 7.27 -20.61 10.32
N GLU A 132 8.11 -21.56 9.93
CA GLU A 132 7.73 -22.64 9.00
C GLU A 132 6.81 -23.66 9.66
N ASP A 133 6.93 -23.86 10.96
CA ASP A 133 6.11 -24.77 11.76
C ASP A 133 4.69 -24.23 12.03
N GLY A 134 4.37 -23.03 11.52
CA GLY A 134 3.08 -22.37 11.71
C GLY A 134 2.82 -21.90 13.14
N THR A 135 3.81 -21.98 14.04
CA THR A 135 3.66 -21.44 15.39
C THR A 135 3.55 -19.93 15.36
N GLU A 136 2.65 -19.39 16.17
CA GLU A 136 2.49 -17.94 16.27
C GLU A 136 3.78 -17.29 16.77
N ASN A 137 4.00 -16.07 16.33
CA ASN A 137 5.07 -15.26 16.89
C ASN A 137 4.58 -14.66 18.21
N ASP A 138 5.35 -14.85 19.28
CA ASP A 138 4.99 -14.33 20.60
C ASP A 138 5.10 -12.80 20.66
N ASP A 139 5.79 -12.19 19.67
CA ASP A 139 5.95 -10.75 19.56
C ASP A 139 4.61 -10.05 19.23
N PRO A 140 4.14 -9.10 20.08
CA PRO A 140 2.90 -8.38 19.86
C PRO A 140 2.89 -7.54 18.58
N ASP A 141 4.04 -7.06 18.10
CA ASP A 141 4.13 -6.27 16.88
C ASP A 141 3.80 -7.13 15.65
N MET A 142 4.21 -8.40 15.67
CA MET A 142 3.87 -9.36 14.62
C MET A 142 2.36 -9.68 14.59
N LYS A 143 1.70 -9.66 15.75
CA LYS A 143 0.23 -9.79 15.85
C LYS A 143 -0.49 -8.57 15.29
N ALA A 144 0.09 -7.38 15.44
CA ALA A 144 -0.46 -6.14 14.91
C ALA A 144 -0.32 -6.00 13.38
N ILE A 145 0.63 -6.68 12.76
CA ILE A 145 0.90 -6.65 11.31
C ILE A 145 0.00 -7.61 10.49
N GLY A 146 -0.60 -8.60 11.15
CA GLY A 146 -1.51 -9.58 10.53
C GLY A 146 -2.82 -8.96 9.99
N SER A 147 -3.74 -9.78 9.50
CA SER A 147 -5.05 -9.38 8.94
C SER A 147 -5.96 -8.53 9.85
N LYS A 148 -5.53 -8.24 11.08
CA LYS A 148 -6.22 -7.41 12.09
C LYS A 148 -5.84 -5.91 12.05
N VAL A 149 -4.91 -5.47 11.19
CA VAL A 149 -4.47 -4.06 11.08
C VAL A 149 -5.63 -3.07 10.91
N GLN A 150 -6.71 -3.44 10.21
CA GLN A 150 -7.85 -2.54 9.98
C GLN A 150 -8.63 -2.20 11.26
N ALA A 151 -8.53 -3.00 12.33
CA ALA A 151 -9.18 -2.69 13.60
C ALA A 151 -8.56 -1.46 14.30
N PHE A 152 -7.30 -1.13 14.00
CA PHE A 152 -6.57 -0.02 14.62
C PHE A 152 -6.76 1.32 13.89
N ALA A 153 -7.34 1.33 12.70
CA ALA A 153 -7.61 2.56 11.93
C ALA A 153 -8.82 3.36 12.46
N ASN A 154 -9.53 2.85 13.48
CA ASN A 154 -10.61 3.56 14.12
C ASN A 154 -10.06 4.50 15.22
N ASN A 155 -9.63 5.70 14.83
CA ASN A 155 -9.55 6.82 15.76
C ASN A 155 -10.98 7.24 16.16
N LYS A 156 -11.61 6.48 17.07
CA LYS A 156 -12.76 6.95 17.83
C LYS A 156 -12.30 7.27 19.24
N VAL A 157 -12.41 8.56 19.60
CA VAL A 157 -12.30 9.01 20.99
C VAL A 157 -13.31 8.21 21.82
N PRO A 158 -12.91 7.59 22.94
CA PRO A 158 -13.83 6.81 23.74
C PRO A 158 -14.80 7.76 24.45
N THR A 159 -16.01 7.90 23.92
CA THR A 159 -17.14 8.44 24.69
C THR A 159 -17.63 7.35 25.63
N THR A 160 -17.51 7.62 26.92
CA THR A 160 -18.07 6.81 28.01
C THR A 160 -19.59 6.77 27.90
N THR A 161 -20.12 5.72 27.28
CA THR A 161 -21.40 5.03 27.54
C THR A 161 -21.67 4.09 26.38
N ASP A 162 -21.53 2.78 26.61
CA ASP A 162 -22.57 1.79 26.27
C ASP A 162 -22.06 0.38 26.55
N SER A 163 -22.53 -0.13 27.68
CA SER A 163 -22.56 -1.54 28.00
C SER A 163 -23.57 -2.27 27.11
N ALA A 164 -23.17 -3.46 26.66
CA ALA A 164 -24.01 -4.54 26.12
C ALA A 164 -24.68 -4.35 24.74
N LYS A 165 -24.03 -4.88 23.69
CA LYS A 165 -24.73 -5.51 22.55
C LYS A 165 -23.98 -6.75 22.06
N GLY A 166 -24.72 -7.84 21.85
CA GLY A 166 -24.27 -9.15 21.39
C GLY A 166 -23.89 -9.21 19.89
N PRO A 167 -23.68 -10.41 19.33
CA PRO A 167 -22.95 -10.59 18.08
C PRO A 167 -23.88 -10.38 16.88
N ASP A 168 -24.01 -9.13 16.42
CA ASP A 168 -24.63 -8.84 15.12
C ASP A 168 -24.19 -7.48 14.55
N ALA A 169 -22.86 -7.25 14.51
CA ALA A 169 -22.26 -6.00 14.03
C ALA A 169 -21.49 -6.21 12.71
N ASP A 170 -22.11 -6.87 11.71
CA ASP A 170 -21.51 -7.12 10.39
C ASP A 170 -22.23 -6.43 9.22
N LYS A 171 -22.97 -5.35 9.48
CA LYS A 171 -23.74 -4.65 8.42
C LYS A 171 -23.31 -3.24 8.04
N GLU A 172 -22.31 -2.62 8.68
CA GLU A 172 -22.04 -1.19 8.48
C GLU A 172 -20.70 -0.78 7.84
N ASN A 173 -19.88 -1.72 7.37
CA ASN A 173 -18.62 -1.39 6.67
C ASN A 173 -18.59 -1.84 5.20
N ARG A 174 -19.63 -1.45 4.45
CA ARG A 174 -19.57 -1.50 2.98
C ARG A 174 -18.92 -0.20 2.47
N ILE A 175 -17.69 -0.30 1.97
CA ILE A 175 -17.22 0.65 0.95
C ILE A 175 -18.19 0.47 -0.23
N PRO A 176 -18.88 1.51 -0.73
CA PRO A 176 -19.77 1.34 -1.87
C PRO A 176 -18.92 1.08 -3.11
N LEU A 177 -18.73 -0.21 -3.40
CA LEU A 177 -18.29 -0.73 -4.68
C LEU A 177 -19.56 -1.22 -5.38
N ALA A 178 -19.89 -0.59 -6.50
CA ALA A 178 -20.97 -1.03 -7.36
C ALA A 178 -20.65 -2.44 -7.87
N ASP A 179 -21.59 -3.37 -7.68
CA ASP A 179 -21.61 -4.66 -8.36
C ASP A 179 -23.07 -5.04 -8.58
N ASP A 180 -23.55 -4.93 -9.81
CA ASP A 180 -24.46 -5.91 -10.41
C ASP A 180 -24.31 -5.93 -11.94
N GLY A 181 -24.03 -7.13 -12.45
CA GLY A 181 -24.00 -7.41 -13.88
C GLY A 181 -25.39 -7.38 -14.49
N THR A 182 -25.89 -6.20 -14.84
CA THR A 182 -27.00 -6.06 -15.80
C THR A 182 -26.58 -5.14 -16.95
N ALA A 183 -26.71 -5.66 -18.17
CA ALA A 183 -26.42 -4.91 -19.40
C ALA A 183 -27.47 -3.80 -19.60
N VAL A 184 -27.02 -2.56 -19.73
CA VAL A 184 -27.83 -1.39 -20.10
C VAL A 184 -27.16 -0.70 -21.30
N PRO A 185 -27.90 -0.32 -22.36
CA PRO A 185 -27.34 0.08 -23.65
C PRO A 185 -26.64 1.45 -23.61
N PRO A 186 -25.76 1.77 -24.57
CA PRO A 186 -24.85 2.90 -24.43
C PRO A 186 -25.60 4.23 -24.60
N GLN A 187 -25.68 5.01 -23.53
CA GLN A 187 -26.00 6.43 -23.61
C GLN A 187 -24.73 7.24 -23.88
N LYS A 188 -24.82 8.15 -24.85
CA LYS A 188 -23.77 9.10 -25.28
C LYS A 188 -23.16 9.83 -24.09
N VAL A 189 -21.86 9.64 -23.87
CA VAL A 189 -21.08 10.45 -22.94
C VAL A 189 -20.70 11.76 -23.64
N LEU A 190 -21.34 12.84 -23.20
CA LEU A 190 -20.93 14.22 -23.45
C LEU A 190 -19.84 14.56 -22.41
N GLY A 191 -18.70 15.10 -22.85
CA GLY A 191 -17.73 15.76 -21.96
C GLY A 191 -16.37 15.08 -21.86
N GLU A 192 -15.59 15.12 -22.95
CA GLU A 192 -14.13 15.12 -22.84
C GLU A 192 -13.70 16.45 -22.20
N SER A 193 -13.28 16.45 -20.94
CA SER A 193 -12.50 17.54 -20.37
C SER A 193 -11.95 17.20 -18.99
N GLY A 194 -10.62 17.26 -18.85
CA GLY A 194 -9.96 17.45 -17.56
C GLY A 194 -8.83 16.47 -17.23
N HIS A 195 -7.85 16.29 -18.11
CA HIS A 195 -6.49 16.04 -17.63
C HIS A 195 -5.75 17.37 -17.83
N GLY A 196 -5.11 17.86 -16.77
CA GLY A 196 -4.31 19.08 -16.82
C GLY A 196 -3.29 19.03 -17.96
N PRO A 197 -2.82 20.20 -18.44
CA PRO A 197 -2.05 20.29 -19.66
C PRO A 197 -0.82 19.37 -19.64
N VAL A 198 -0.81 18.39 -20.53
CA VAL A 198 0.35 17.55 -20.83
C VAL A 198 1.32 18.42 -21.64
N LEU A 199 2.39 18.90 -21.00
CA LEU A 199 3.46 19.60 -21.70
C LEU A 199 4.27 18.60 -22.52
N THR A 200 3.92 18.46 -23.81
CA THR A 200 4.76 17.75 -24.78
C THR A 200 5.85 18.70 -25.29
N GLY A 201 7.06 18.56 -24.78
CA GLY A 201 8.23 19.28 -25.32
C GLY A 201 8.63 18.72 -26.68
N ARG A 202 8.57 19.55 -27.73
CA ARG A 202 9.29 19.33 -28.99
C ARG A 202 9.94 20.62 -29.49
N GLY A 203 11.27 20.65 -29.36
CA GLY A 203 12.21 21.17 -30.35
C GLY A 203 12.48 22.68 -30.38
N SER A 204 13.68 23.08 -29.95
CA SER A 204 14.79 23.48 -30.83
C SER A 204 15.76 24.41 -30.09
N GLY A 205 17.05 24.26 -30.37
CA GLY A 205 18.12 24.76 -29.52
C GLY A 205 18.36 26.26 -29.56
N GLN A 206 19.06 26.74 -28.53
CA GLN A 206 20.13 27.71 -28.67
C GLN A 206 21.07 27.60 -27.48
N ILE A 207 22.29 27.15 -27.77
CA ILE A 207 23.48 27.35 -26.92
C ILE A 207 23.85 28.82 -27.09
N LEU A 208 23.83 29.61 -26.01
CA LEU A 208 24.59 30.85 -25.93
C LEU A 208 25.17 31.01 -24.52
N ARG A 209 26.48 30.78 -24.47
CA ARG A 209 27.57 31.36 -23.66
C ARG A 209 27.31 31.69 -22.19
#